data_AF-A0A480AQL2-F1
#
_entry.id   AF-A0A480AQL2-F1
#
_cell.length_a   1.000
_cell.length_b   1.000
_cell.length_c   1.000
_cell.angle_alpha   90.00
_cell.angle_beta   90.00
_cell.angle_gamma   90.00
#
_symmetry.space_group_name_H-M   'P 1'
#
loop_
_entity.id
_entity.type
_entity.pdbx_description
1 polymer ?
#
loop_
_entity_poly.entity_id
_entity_poly.type
_entity_poly.pdbx_seq_one_letter_code
_entity_poly.pdbx_strand_id
1 'polypeptide(L)'
;MPHWTDERTTAHHNIADALGVVDNLLSYVKDGQGKPSVKERALFAAAVVFTYGIWENFVEQLAVELVQNVANEVAPDKVPEQIRKSLEKRTAWELTVIPGWRSLWIEIVRTQAIGNDSDKFGMNTAKAGQVKNLLAQTGVDDPYKSIAASIIPSYLGSTKKTVTEAINALVELRGEIVHTGMVPDTLRKGHVLAWRKFVEGAANKMDESCRTQCKKLAG
;
A
#
# COMPACT_ATOMS: atom_id res chain seq x y z
N MET A 1 17.94 21.39 -8.96
CA MET A 1 16.58 20.81 -8.98
C MET A 1 16.44 19.94 -7.74
N PRO A 2 15.27 19.94 -7.06
CA PRO A 2 15.02 19.01 -5.96
C PRO A 2 15.18 17.56 -6.45
N HIS A 3 15.69 16.68 -5.59
CA HIS A 3 15.78 15.26 -5.90
C HIS A 3 14.38 14.64 -5.79
N TRP A 4 14.06 13.60 -6.58
CA TRP A 4 12.73 12.97 -6.54
C TRP A 4 12.36 12.42 -5.14
N THR A 5 13.37 12.10 -4.32
CA THR A 5 13.17 11.67 -2.93
C THR A 5 12.90 12.83 -1.96
N ASP A 6 13.00 14.09 -2.38
CA ASP A 6 12.71 15.25 -1.53
C ASP A 6 11.22 15.64 -1.60
N GLU A 7 10.51 15.18 -2.62
CA GLU A 7 9.08 15.43 -2.83
C GLU A 7 8.24 14.19 -2.52
N ARG A 8 6.95 14.38 -2.22
CA ARG A 8 6.02 13.26 -2.02
C ARG A 8 5.67 12.64 -3.37
N THR A 9 5.46 11.33 -3.37
CA THR A 9 5.09 10.61 -4.59
C THR A 9 3.71 11.02 -5.12
N THR A 10 3.46 10.77 -6.40
CA THR A 10 2.12 10.90 -6.99
C THR A 10 1.15 9.92 -6.33
N ALA A 11 1.62 8.71 -6.02
CA ALA A 11 0.85 7.73 -5.23
C ALA A 11 0.35 8.33 -3.90
N HIS A 12 1.23 9.08 -3.21
CA HIS A 12 0.86 9.80 -1.99
C HIS A 12 -0.19 10.88 -2.22
N HIS A 13 0.04 11.79 -3.20
CA HIS A 13 -0.88 12.90 -3.45
C HIS A 13 -2.31 12.44 -3.73
N ASN A 14 -2.46 11.32 -4.44
CA ASN A 14 -3.77 10.77 -4.79
C ASN A 14 -4.54 10.20 -3.58
N ILE A 15 -3.88 9.94 -2.44
CA ILE A 15 -4.54 9.31 -1.30
C ILE A 15 -5.57 10.23 -0.63
N ALA A 16 -5.28 11.52 -0.53
CA ALA A 16 -6.16 12.47 0.16
C ALA A 16 -7.49 12.60 -0.57
N ASP A 17 -7.45 12.76 -1.89
CA ASP A 17 -8.64 12.85 -2.74
C ASP A 17 -9.43 11.54 -2.70
N ALA A 18 -8.74 10.39 -2.75
CA ALA A 18 -9.40 9.09 -2.70
C ALA A 18 -10.09 8.84 -1.35
N LEU A 19 -9.48 9.23 -0.22
CA LEU A 19 -10.11 9.14 1.10
C LEU A 19 -11.30 10.09 1.25
N GLY A 20 -11.37 11.16 0.45
CA GLY A 20 -12.55 12.01 0.35
C GLY A 20 -13.81 11.24 -0.07
N VAL A 21 -13.68 10.15 -0.83
CA VAL A 21 -14.81 9.25 -1.16
C VAL A 21 -15.36 8.57 0.10
N VAL A 22 -14.48 8.15 1.02
CA VAL A 22 -14.86 7.55 2.30
C VAL A 22 -15.58 8.58 3.17
N ASP A 23 -15.05 9.80 3.23
CA ASP A 23 -15.65 10.91 3.98
C ASP A 23 -17.06 11.25 3.43
N ASN A 24 -17.22 11.27 2.10
CA ASN A 24 -18.51 11.47 1.43
C ASN A 24 -19.50 10.34 1.74
N LEU A 25 -19.09 9.07 1.70
CA LEU A 25 -19.95 7.94 2.07
C LEU A 25 -20.44 8.05 3.52
N LEU A 26 -19.57 8.45 4.43
CA LEU A 26 -19.89 8.61 5.84
C LEU A 26 -20.74 9.85 6.13
N SER A 27 -20.80 10.83 5.23
CA SER A 27 -21.65 12.02 5.36
C SER A 27 -23.15 11.70 5.30
N TYR A 28 -23.53 10.61 4.64
CA TYR A 28 -24.91 10.13 4.58
C TYR A 28 -25.40 9.48 5.88
N VAL A 29 -24.49 9.27 6.85
CA VAL A 29 -24.78 8.63 8.14
C VAL A 29 -24.61 9.65 9.26
N LYS A 30 -25.68 9.87 10.04
CA LYS A 30 -25.60 10.70 11.25
C LYS A 30 -24.77 9.99 12.32
N ASP A 31 -24.21 10.76 13.25
CA ASP A 31 -23.58 10.18 14.43
C ASP A 31 -24.67 9.56 15.31
N GLY A 32 -24.85 8.26 15.19
CA GLY A 32 -25.91 7.51 15.87
C GLY A 32 -25.52 7.09 17.29
N GLN A 33 -26.50 7.16 18.20
CA GLN A 33 -26.47 6.45 19.49
C GLN A 33 -27.17 5.10 19.31
N GLY A 34 -26.48 3.99 19.61
CA GLY A 34 -27.07 2.64 19.57
C GLY A 34 -26.60 1.73 18.43
N LYS A 35 -27.38 0.68 18.13
CA LYS A 35 -27.07 -0.31 17.09
C LYS A 35 -27.36 0.28 15.70
N PRO A 36 -26.40 0.24 14.75
CA PRO A 36 -26.61 0.73 13.40
C PRO A 36 -27.73 -0.02 12.68
N SER A 37 -28.53 0.73 11.92
CA SER A 37 -29.52 0.19 11.00
C SER A 37 -28.89 -0.61 9.86
N VAL A 38 -29.70 -1.37 9.12
CA VAL A 38 -29.24 -2.13 7.94
C VAL A 38 -28.58 -1.21 6.90
N LYS A 39 -29.16 -0.03 6.65
CA LYS A 39 -28.63 0.94 5.67
C LYS A 39 -27.27 1.50 6.11
N GLU A 40 -27.13 1.87 7.38
CA GLU A 40 -25.87 2.37 7.92
C GLU A 40 -24.78 1.30 7.88
N ARG A 41 -25.12 0.05 8.21
CA ARG A 41 -24.17 -1.08 8.10
C ARG A 41 -23.66 -1.24 6.67
N ALA A 42 -24.53 -1.19 5.66
CA ALA A 42 -24.10 -1.27 4.27
C ALA A 42 -23.13 -0.13 3.88
N LEU A 43 -23.41 1.10 4.33
CA LEU A 43 -22.51 2.24 4.10
C LEU A 43 -21.17 2.09 4.83
N PHE A 44 -21.16 1.58 6.06
CA PHE A 44 -19.93 1.29 6.79
C PHE A 44 -19.10 0.20 6.11
N ALA A 45 -19.75 -0.84 5.60
CA ALA A 45 -19.08 -1.91 4.86
C ALA A 45 -18.42 -1.37 3.60
N ALA A 46 -19.17 -0.62 2.80
CA ALA A 46 -18.65 0.02 1.59
C ALA A 46 -17.47 0.94 1.92
N ALA A 47 -17.59 1.79 2.94
CA ALA A 47 -16.54 2.70 3.36
C ALA A 47 -15.25 1.97 3.79
N VAL A 48 -15.36 0.84 4.50
CA VAL A 48 -14.19 -0.01 4.84
C VAL A 48 -13.56 -0.63 3.59
N VAL A 49 -14.39 -1.16 2.68
CA VAL A 49 -13.91 -1.76 1.42
C VAL A 49 -13.16 -0.72 0.58
N PHE A 50 -13.70 0.50 0.45
CA PHE A 50 -13.03 1.61 -0.22
C PHE A 50 -11.74 2.01 0.50
N THR A 51 -11.76 2.14 1.83
CA THR A 51 -10.55 2.46 2.62
C THR A 51 -9.43 1.45 2.37
N TYR A 52 -9.75 0.15 2.32
CA TYR A 52 -8.80 -0.89 1.98
C TYR A 52 -8.33 -0.80 0.51
N GLY A 53 -9.24 -0.59 -0.44
CA GLY A 53 -8.87 -0.47 -1.85
C GLY A 53 -7.94 0.73 -2.12
N ILE A 54 -8.13 1.83 -1.39
CA ILE A 54 -7.24 3.00 -1.43
C ILE A 54 -5.85 2.65 -0.91
N TRP A 55 -5.77 1.90 0.19
CA TRP A 55 -4.50 1.39 0.72
C TRP A 55 -3.77 0.49 -0.28
N GLU A 56 -4.47 -0.47 -0.88
CA GLU A 56 -3.93 -1.39 -1.87
C GLU A 56 -3.37 -0.64 -3.08
N ASN A 57 -4.18 0.25 -3.68
CA ASN A 57 -3.75 1.07 -4.81
C ASN A 57 -2.56 1.97 -4.45
N PHE A 58 -2.55 2.60 -3.26
CA PHE A 58 -1.42 3.41 -2.81
C PHE A 58 -0.11 2.61 -2.82
N VAL A 59 -0.11 1.41 -2.26
CA VAL A 59 1.10 0.57 -2.18
C VAL A 59 1.58 0.15 -3.57
N GLU A 60 0.67 -0.24 -4.45
CA GLU A 60 0.99 -0.65 -5.83
C GLU A 60 1.61 0.50 -6.63
N GLN A 61 0.96 1.68 -6.60
CA GLN A 61 1.46 2.85 -7.31
C GLN A 61 2.77 3.36 -6.71
N LEU A 62 2.92 3.31 -5.39
CA LEU A 62 4.17 3.66 -4.71
C LEU A 62 5.31 2.75 -5.20
N ALA A 63 5.11 1.43 -5.25
CA ALA A 63 6.14 0.51 -5.72
C ALA A 63 6.56 0.79 -7.17
N VAL A 64 5.59 1.07 -8.05
CA VAL A 64 5.85 1.41 -9.46
C VAL A 64 6.62 2.72 -9.58
N GLU A 65 6.24 3.75 -8.84
CA GLU A 65 6.90 5.06 -8.89
C GLU A 65 8.32 5.01 -8.30
N LEU A 66 8.52 4.28 -7.19
CA LEU A 66 9.84 4.10 -6.60
C LEU A 66 10.79 3.39 -7.56
N VAL A 67 10.35 2.28 -8.18
CA VAL A 67 11.22 1.52 -9.10
C VAL A 67 11.60 2.34 -10.33
N GLN A 68 10.67 3.15 -10.86
CA GLN A 68 10.92 4.01 -12.01
C GLN A 68 12.03 5.02 -11.76
N ASN A 69 12.13 5.55 -10.54
CA ASN A 69 13.18 6.49 -10.19
C ASN A 69 14.47 5.77 -9.78
N VAL A 70 14.39 4.83 -8.83
CA VAL A 70 15.58 4.19 -8.24
C VAL A 70 16.38 3.38 -9.25
N ALA A 71 15.73 2.72 -10.23
CA ALA A 71 16.41 1.93 -11.24
C ALA A 71 17.37 2.79 -12.09
N ASN A 72 17.06 4.07 -12.29
CA ASN A 72 17.85 4.98 -13.10
C ASN A 72 19.09 5.52 -12.39
N GLU A 73 19.10 5.49 -11.05
CA GLU A 73 20.18 6.08 -10.24
C GLU A 73 21.10 5.03 -9.62
N VAL A 74 20.61 3.80 -9.47
CA VAL A 74 21.35 2.72 -8.80
C VAL A 74 22.37 2.07 -9.73
N ALA A 75 23.53 1.73 -9.16
CA ALA A 75 24.57 0.93 -9.81
C ALA A 75 24.17 -0.56 -9.86
N PRO A 76 24.58 -1.34 -10.87
CA PRO A 76 24.14 -2.73 -11.03
C PRO A 76 24.41 -3.64 -9.82
N ASP A 77 25.49 -3.41 -9.08
CA ASP A 77 25.87 -4.18 -7.89
C ASP A 77 24.96 -3.92 -6.67
N LYS A 78 24.30 -2.76 -6.64
CA LYS A 78 23.34 -2.35 -5.62
C LYS A 78 21.89 -2.76 -5.91
N VAL A 79 21.64 -3.44 -7.03
CA VAL A 79 20.30 -3.97 -7.35
C VAL A 79 19.84 -4.96 -6.26
N PRO A 80 18.59 -4.86 -5.76
CA PRO A 80 18.08 -5.75 -4.74
C PRO A 80 18.19 -7.22 -5.14
N GLU A 81 18.56 -8.08 -4.18
CA GLU A 81 18.86 -9.50 -4.44
C GLU A 81 17.71 -10.26 -5.13
N GLN A 82 16.46 -9.99 -4.75
CA GLN A 82 15.29 -10.62 -5.36
C GLN A 82 15.16 -10.26 -6.86
N ILE A 83 15.55 -9.04 -7.21
CA ILE A 83 15.56 -8.56 -8.59
C ILE A 83 16.74 -9.16 -9.35
N ARG A 84 17.94 -9.21 -8.75
CA ARG A 84 19.10 -9.87 -9.36
C ARG A 84 18.79 -11.31 -9.77
N LYS A 85 18.22 -12.12 -8.87
CA LYS A 85 17.78 -13.49 -9.16
C LYS A 85 16.75 -13.60 -10.30
N SER A 86 15.94 -12.56 -10.49
CA SER A 86 14.96 -12.50 -11.58
C SER A 86 15.62 -12.10 -12.90
N LEU A 87 16.60 -11.19 -12.85
CA LEU A 87 17.39 -10.73 -13.99
C LEU A 87 18.39 -11.79 -14.48
N GLU A 88 18.93 -12.63 -13.60
CA GLU A 88 19.83 -13.75 -13.96
C GLU A 88 19.20 -14.76 -14.92
N LYS A 89 17.86 -14.80 -14.99
CA LYS A 89 17.11 -15.65 -15.92
C LYS A 89 17.03 -15.07 -17.34
N ARG A 90 17.57 -13.87 -17.56
CA ARG A 90 17.55 -13.16 -18.84
C ARG A 90 18.87 -13.33 -19.57
N THR A 91 18.81 -13.22 -20.88
CA THR A 91 20.00 -13.28 -21.75
C THR A 91 20.88 -12.04 -21.56
N ALA A 92 22.17 -12.16 -21.87
CA ALA A 92 23.09 -11.03 -21.87
C ALA A 92 22.61 -9.89 -22.79
N TRP A 93 21.98 -10.22 -23.92
CA TRP A 93 21.39 -9.26 -24.85
C TRP A 93 20.23 -8.48 -24.21
N GLU A 94 19.30 -9.16 -23.54
CA GLU A 94 18.17 -8.52 -22.84
C GLU A 94 18.64 -7.57 -21.73
N LEU A 95 19.71 -7.95 -21.02
CA LEU A 95 20.26 -7.17 -19.91
C LEU A 95 21.05 -5.94 -20.37
N THR A 96 21.73 -6.01 -21.51
CA THR A 96 22.69 -4.97 -21.95
C THR A 96 22.22 -4.12 -23.12
N VAL A 97 21.38 -4.66 -24.00
CA VAL A 97 21.00 -4.00 -25.25
C VAL A 97 19.54 -3.57 -25.23
N ILE A 98 18.61 -4.52 -25.25
CA ILE A 98 17.18 -4.20 -25.28
C ILE A 98 16.37 -5.33 -24.62
N PRO A 99 15.52 -5.03 -23.62
CA PRO A 99 15.15 -3.69 -23.14
C PRO A 99 16.14 -3.05 -22.14
N GLY A 100 17.16 -3.79 -21.67
CA GLY A 100 18.11 -3.34 -20.66
C GLY A 100 17.65 -3.67 -19.24
N TRP A 101 18.59 -3.96 -18.34
CA TRP A 101 18.29 -4.44 -16.98
C TRP A 101 17.43 -3.48 -16.14
N ARG A 102 17.55 -2.16 -16.34
CA ARG A 102 16.71 -1.15 -15.66
C ARG A 102 15.26 -1.26 -16.07
N SER A 103 15.00 -1.33 -17.38
CA SER A 103 13.66 -1.54 -17.93
C SER A 103 13.05 -2.86 -17.45
N LEU A 104 13.85 -3.93 -17.43
CA LEU A 104 13.42 -5.23 -16.91
C LEU A 104 13.07 -5.18 -15.42
N TRP A 105 13.85 -4.47 -14.61
CA TRP A 105 13.54 -4.29 -13.18
C TRP A 105 12.20 -3.57 -13.00
N ILE A 106 12.01 -2.45 -13.70
CA ILE A 106 10.74 -1.70 -13.67
C ILE A 106 9.57 -2.61 -14.08
N GLU A 107 9.72 -3.39 -15.14
CA GLU A 107 8.70 -4.33 -15.61
C GLU A 107 8.39 -5.43 -14.59
N ILE A 108 9.41 -6.00 -13.93
CA ILE A 108 9.25 -7.02 -12.90
C ILE A 108 8.41 -6.49 -11.74
N VAL A 109 8.75 -5.32 -11.20
CA VAL A 109 8.02 -4.72 -10.08
C VAL A 109 6.61 -4.32 -10.51
N ARG A 110 6.45 -3.70 -11.68
CA ARG A 110 5.13 -3.31 -12.22
C ARG A 110 4.21 -4.53 -12.36
N THR A 111 4.71 -5.62 -12.94
CA THR A 111 3.94 -6.85 -13.11
C THR A 111 3.52 -7.43 -11.76
N GLN A 112 4.38 -7.36 -10.74
CA GLN A 112 4.02 -7.85 -9.40
C GLN A 112 3.08 -6.92 -8.64
N ALA A 113 3.16 -5.62 -8.87
CA ALA A 113 2.26 -4.64 -8.26
C ALA A 113 0.85 -4.77 -8.85
N ILE A 114 0.71 -4.56 -10.16
CA ILE A 114 -0.60 -4.36 -10.81
C ILE A 114 -0.96 -5.45 -11.82
N GLY A 115 -0.08 -6.43 -12.05
CA GLY A 115 -0.29 -7.48 -13.04
C GLY A 115 0.06 -7.06 -14.46
N ASN A 116 -0.39 -7.87 -15.43
CA ASN A 116 -0.28 -7.57 -16.85
C ASN A 116 -1.49 -8.10 -17.66
N ASP A 117 -1.55 -7.75 -18.95
CA ASP A 117 -2.62 -8.17 -19.86
C ASP A 117 -2.54 -9.65 -20.29
N SER A 118 -1.59 -10.43 -19.74
CA SER A 118 -1.28 -11.81 -20.13
C SER A 118 -1.38 -12.79 -18.96
N ASP A 119 -2.47 -12.65 -18.18
CA ASP A 119 -2.89 -13.54 -17.08
C ASP A 119 -1.98 -13.54 -15.83
N LYS A 120 -1.01 -12.63 -15.72
CA LYS A 120 -0.31 -12.43 -14.45
C LYS A 120 -1.10 -11.46 -13.59
N PHE A 121 -1.80 -12.00 -12.61
CA PHE A 121 -2.41 -11.20 -11.55
C PHE A 121 -1.31 -10.48 -10.74
N GLY A 122 -1.57 -9.21 -10.41
CA GLY A 122 -0.72 -8.40 -9.55
C GLY A 122 -0.77 -8.86 -8.10
N MET A 123 -0.57 -7.92 -7.17
CA MET A 123 -0.62 -8.22 -5.75
C MET A 123 -2.05 -8.63 -5.36
N ASN A 124 -2.25 -9.93 -5.08
CA ASN A 124 -3.58 -10.47 -4.75
C ASN A 124 -4.23 -9.85 -3.50
N THR A 125 -3.43 -9.35 -2.55
CA THR A 125 -3.90 -8.71 -1.31
C THR A 125 -2.77 -7.90 -0.67
N ALA A 126 -3.02 -6.64 -0.31
CA ALA A 126 -2.07 -5.75 0.36
C ALA A 126 -1.93 -6.03 1.88
N LYS A 127 -1.77 -7.31 2.26
CA LYS A 127 -1.36 -7.71 3.62
C LYS A 127 0.06 -7.24 3.91
N ALA A 128 0.39 -7.04 5.18
CA ALA A 128 1.62 -6.37 5.57
C ALA A 128 2.90 -7.04 5.02
N GLY A 129 2.92 -8.37 4.97
CA GLY A 129 4.03 -9.15 4.40
C GLY A 129 4.16 -9.01 2.89
N GLN A 130 3.04 -9.00 2.16
CA GLN A 130 2.99 -8.82 0.71
C GLN A 130 3.48 -7.43 0.33
N VAL A 131 3.02 -6.39 1.03
CA VAL A 131 3.50 -5.01 0.85
C VAL A 131 5.00 -4.91 1.10
N LYS A 132 5.50 -5.54 2.17
CA LYS A 132 6.95 -5.58 2.46
C LYS A 132 7.73 -6.26 1.33
N ASN A 133 7.25 -7.40 0.85
CA ASN A 133 7.90 -8.15 -0.24
C ASN A 133 7.92 -7.37 -1.55
N LEU A 134 6.84 -6.64 -1.86
CA LEU A 134 6.77 -5.79 -3.06
C LEU A 134 7.74 -4.62 -2.96
N LEU A 135 7.71 -3.87 -1.85
CA LEU A 135 8.56 -2.69 -1.68
C LEU A 135 10.05 -3.04 -1.52
N ALA A 136 10.39 -4.20 -0.98
CA ALA A 136 11.78 -4.70 -0.96
C ALA A 136 12.43 -4.80 -2.34
N GLN A 137 11.63 -5.06 -3.38
CA GLN A 137 12.11 -5.10 -4.75
C GLN A 137 12.46 -3.72 -5.31
N THR A 138 12.03 -2.64 -4.66
CA THR A 138 12.38 -1.25 -5.01
C THR A 138 13.58 -0.72 -4.22
N GLY A 139 14.18 -1.56 -3.37
CA GLY A 139 15.29 -1.15 -2.50
C GLY A 139 14.87 -0.70 -1.10
N VAL A 140 13.64 -1.00 -0.67
CA VAL A 140 13.12 -0.64 0.66
C VAL A 140 13.17 -1.85 1.60
N ASP A 141 14.05 -1.85 2.59
CA ASP A 141 14.21 -2.97 3.53
C ASP A 141 12.99 -3.16 4.45
N ASP A 142 12.46 -2.05 4.97
CA ASP A 142 11.28 -2.06 5.84
C ASP A 142 10.43 -0.80 5.64
N PRO A 143 9.29 -0.89 4.94
CA PRO A 143 8.44 0.26 4.68
C PRO A 143 7.68 0.76 5.93
N TYR A 144 7.65 -0.03 7.01
CA TYR A 144 6.93 0.31 8.24
C TYR A 144 7.81 0.96 9.31
N LYS A 145 9.12 1.01 9.09
CA LYS A 145 10.14 1.39 10.09
C LYS A 145 9.89 2.72 10.79
N SER A 146 9.30 3.68 10.08
CA SER A 146 9.09 5.05 10.56
C SER A 146 7.64 5.33 11.01
N ILE A 147 6.77 4.32 11.01
CA ILE A 147 5.35 4.48 11.31
C ILE A 147 5.11 4.25 12.81
N ALA A 148 4.65 5.28 13.51
CA ALA A 148 4.42 5.22 14.94
C ALA A 148 3.16 4.39 15.29
N ALA A 149 3.24 3.54 16.31
CA ALA A 149 2.08 2.75 16.76
C ALA A 149 0.88 3.60 17.24
N SER A 150 1.08 4.89 17.52
CA SER A 150 0.01 5.82 17.92
C SER A 150 -1.05 6.04 16.84
N ILE A 151 -0.79 5.69 15.58
CA ILE A 151 -1.80 5.80 14.51
C ILE A 151 -2.77 4.62 14.49
N ILE A 152 -2.46 3.53 15.21
CA ILE A 152 -3.28 2.30 15.22
C ILE A 152 -4.66 2.63 15.81
N PRO A 153 -5.77 2.19 15.19
CA PRO A 153 -7.11 2.40 15.74
C PRO A 153 -7.23 1.87 17.17
N SER A 154 -7.51 2.77 18.12
CA SER A 154 -7.51 2.45 19.55
C SER A 154 -8.50 1.37 19.96
N TYR A 155 -9.60 1.20 19.21
CA TYR A 155 -10.62 0.20 19.49
C TYR A 155 -10.17 -1.24 19.21
N LEU A 156 -9.06 -1.45 18.47
CA LEU A 156 -8.44 -2.78 18.32
C LEU A 156 -7.85 -3.29 19.66
N GLY A 157 -7.71 -2.39 20.63
CA GLY A 157 -7.23 -2.68 21.97
C GLY A 157 -5.80 -3.22 21.97
N SER A 158 -5.45 -3.95 23.03
CA SER A 158 -4.11 -4.50 23.23
C SER A 158 -3.77 -5.70 22.33
N THR A 159 -4.69 -6.14 21.46
CA THR A 159 -4.54 -7.36 20.64
C THR A 159 -3.78 -7.14 19.34
N LYS A 160 -3.74 -5.90 18.83
CA LYS A 160 -2.99 -5.51 17.63
C LYS A 160 -2.11 -4.33 18.02
N LYS A 161 -0.83 -4.59 18.33
CA LYS A 161 0.11 -3.62 18.89
C LYS A 161 1.04 -3.01 17.83
N THR A 162 1.10 -3.62 16.66
CA THR A 162 1.98 -3.19 15.57
C THR A 162 1.19 -2.70 14.36
N VAL A 163 1.81 -1.85 13.55
CA VAL A 163 1.21 -1.32 12.31
C VAL A 163 0.90 -2.46 11.33
N THR A 164 1.75 -3.47 11.27
CA THR A 164 1.57 -4.65 10.41
C THR A 164 0.37 -5.49 10.84
N GLU A 165 0.18 -5.70 12.14
CA GLU A 165 -1.01 -6.35 12.70
C GLU A 165 -2.29 -5.56 12.41
N ALA A 166 -2.23 -4.22 12.48
CA ALA A 166 -3.38 -3.36 12.18
C ALA A 166 -3.74 -3.40 10.68
N ILE A 167 -2.77 -3.39 9.77
CA ILE A 167 -3.00 -3.58 8.33
C ILE A 167 -3.66 -4.94 8.06
N ASN A 168 -3.13 -6.00 8.66
CA ASN A 168 -3.71 -7.33 8.50
C ASN A 168 -5.14 -7.40 9.03
N ALA A 169 -5.44 -6.71 10.14
CA ALA A 169 -6.80 -6.64 10.67
C ALA A 169 -7.75 -5.86 9.73
N LEU A 170 -7.30 -4.81 9.05
CA LEU A 170 -8.08 -4.13 8.01
C LEU A 170 -8.37 -5.05 6.83
N VAL A 171 -7.36 -5.81 6.38
CA VAL A 171 -7.51 -6.80 5.30
C VAL A 171 -8.52 -7.88 5.70
N GLU A 172 -8.41 -8.41 6.92
CA GLU A 172 -9.33 -9.42 7.46
C GLU A 172 -10.76 -8.89 7.51
N LEU A 173 -10.96 -7.66 8.01
CA LEU A 173 -12.28 -7.02 8.06
C LEU A 173 -12.87 -6.83 6.66
N ARG A 174 -12.08 -6.37 5.69
CA ARG A 174 -12.52 -6.26 4.28
C ARG A 174 -12.86 -7.65 3.72
N GLY A 175 -12.04 -8.65 4.00
CA GLY A 175 -12.27 -10.03 3.56
C GLY A 175 -13.58 -10.60 4.11
N GLU A 176 -13.85 -10.41 5.39
CA GLU A 176 -15.12 -10.78 6.03
C GLU A 176 -16.30 -10.13 5.31
N ILE A 177 -16.26 -8.81 5.11
CA ILE A 177 -17.32 -8.06 4.43
C ILE A 177 -17.56 -8.57 3.01
N VAL A 178 -16.51 -8.72 2.21
CA VAL A 178 -16.64 -9.06 0.78
C VAL A 178 -17.04 -10.52 0.56
N HIS A 179 -16.52 -11.46 1.37
CA HIS A 179 -16.79 -12.88 1.17
C HIS A 179 -18.09 -13.35 1.81
N THR A 180 -18.48 -12.76 2.95
CA THR A 180 -19.69 -13.19 3.66
C THR A 180 -20.90 -12.30 3.35
N GLY A 181 -20.67 -11.08 2.83
CA GLY A 181 -21.71 -10.06 2.71
C GLY A 181 -22.23 -9.55 4.07
N MET A 182 -21.66 -10.02 5.18
CA MET A 182 -22.05 -9.63 6.52
C MET A 182 -21.18 -8.47 7.02
N VAL A 183 -21.84 -7.53 7.67
CA VAL A 183 -21.18 -6.41 8.33
C VAL A 183 -21.14 -6.70 9.82
N PRO A 184 -19.97 -6.65 10.47
CA PRO A 184 -19.88 -6.91 11.90
C PRO A 184 -20.85 -6.03 12.69
N ASP A 185 -21.60 -6.64 13.59
CA ASP A 185 -22.63 -5.96 14.39
C ASP A 185 -22.05 -4.91 15.36
N THR A 186 -20.73 -4.93 15.56
CA THR A 186 -19.95 -3.99 16.36
C THR A 186 -19.33 -2.87 15.53
N LEU A 187 -19.38 -2.91 14.19
CA LEU A 187 -18.84 -1.85 13.34
C LEU A 187 -19.67 -0.57 13.51
N ARG A 188 -18.99 0.54 13.77
CA ARG A 188 -19.60 1.87 13.99
C ARG A 188 -18.90 2.90 13.12
N LYS A 189 -19.55 4.04 12.86
CA LYS A 189 -18.96 5.16 12.11
C LYS A 189 -17.58 5.56 12.65
N GLY A 190 -17.42 5.63 13.97
CA GLY A 190 -16.13 5.93 14.61
C GLY A 190 -15.02 4.93 14.27
N HIS A 191 -15.33 3.64 14.12
CA HIS A 191 -14.36 2.62 13.70
C HIS A 191 -13.92 2.83 12.25
N VAL A 192 -14.86 3.14 11.35
CA VAL A 192 -14.56 3.41 9.95
C VAL A 192 -13.68 4.66 9.81
N LEU A 193 -14.02 5.74 10.53
CA LEU A 193 -13.20 6.96 10.57
C LEU A 193 -11.79 6.68 11.12
N ALA A 194 -11.67 5.81 12.11
CA ALA A 194 -10.36 5.41 12.63
C ALA A 194 -9.54 4.62 11.59
N TRP A 195 -10.15 3.74 10.80
CA TRP A 195 -9.47 3.09 9.67
C TRP A 195 -9.03 4.07 8.60
N ARG A 196 -9.90 5.02 8.23
CA ARG A 196 -9.57 6.08 7.25
C ARG A 196 -8.36 6.90 7.70
N LYS A 197 -8.32 7.32 8.98
CA LYS A 197 -7.18 8.03 9.57
C LYS A 197 -5.92 7.17 9.65
N PHE A 198 -6.08 5.88 9.97
CA PHE A 198 -4.97 4.94 10.00
C PHE A 198 -4.31 4.79 8.62
N VAL A 199 -5.09 4.60 7.55
CA VAL A 199 -4.57 4.49 6.18
C VAL A 199 -3.86 5.78 5.74
N GLU A 200 -4.44 6.94 6.00
CA GLU A 200 -3.79 8.23 5.73
C GLU A 200 -2.45 8.38 6.47
N GLY A 201 -2.43 8.11 7.77
CA GLY A 201 -1.23 8.19 8.60
C GLY A 201 -0.15 7.19 8.16
N ALA A 202 -0.56 5.96 7.81
CA ALA A 202 0.34 4.92 7.35
C ALA A 202 0.95 5.30 5.99
N ALA A 203 0.15 5.76 5.03
CA ALA A 203 0.64 6.18 3.72
C ALA A 203 1.58 7.38 3.79
N ASN A 204 1.22 8.40 4.59
CA ASN A 204 2.08 9.56 4.85
C ASN A 204 3.49 9.16 5.29
N LYS A 205 3.58 8.23 6.26
CA LYS A 205 4.86 7.83 6.84
C LYS A 205 5.58 6.75 6.04
N MET A 206 4.84 5.90 5.34
CA MET A 206 5.41 4.91 4.42
C MET A 206 6.10 5.59 3.24
N ASP A 207 5.45 6.55 2.59
CA ASP A 207 6.02 7.32 1.48
C ASP A 207 7.38 7.95 1.86
N GLU A 208 7.41 8.65 3.00
CA GLU A 208 8.63 9.25 3.55
C GLU A 208 9.72 8.20 3.84
N SER A 209 9.35 7.09 4.47
CA SER A 209 10.29 6.01 4.83
C SER A 209 10.88 5.34 3.59
N CYS A 210 10.06 5.05 2.58
CA CYS A 210 10.48 4.42 1.33
C CYS A 210 11.43 5.32 0.54
N ARG A 211 11.07 6.59 0.31
CA ARG A 211 11.94 7.54 -0.39
C ARG A 211 13.29 7.71 0.30
N THR A 212 13.29 7.78 1.64
CA THR A 212 14.53 7.86 2.43
C THR A 212 15.42 6.64 2.23
N GLN A 213 14.84 5.44 2.16
CA GLN A 213 15.59 4.19 1.94
C GLN A 213 16.11 4.10 0.52
N CYS A 214 15.31 4.42 -0.50
CA CYS A 214 15.76 4.46 -1.88
C CYS A 214 16.88 5.50 -2.10
N LYS A 215 16.82 6.67 -1.44
CA LYS A 215 17.90 7.68 -1.49
C LYS A 215 19.24 7.10 -1.01
N LYS A 216 19.21 6.29 0.05
CA LYS A 216 20.41 5.62 0.60
C LYS A 216 20.93 4.50 -0.31
N LEU A 217 20.07 3.90 -1.13
CA LEU A 217 20.49 2.90 -2.10
C LEU A 217 21.17 3.55 -3.32
N ALA A 218 20.65 4.70 -3.76
CA ALA A 218 21.19 5.46 -4.89
C ALA A 218 22.53 6.15 -4.59
N GLY A 219 22.70 6.69 -3.36
CA GLY A 219 23.99 7.19 -2.85
C GLY A 219 24.95 6.09 -2.48
#